data_AF-A0A7W1DN40-F1
#
_entry.id   AF-A0A7W1DN40-F1
#
_cell.length_a   1.000
_cell.length_b   1.000
_cell.length_c   1.000
_cell.angle_alpha   90.00
_cell.angle_beta   90.00
_cell.angle_gamma   90.00
#
_symmetry.space_group_name_H-M   'P 1'
#
loop_
_entity.id
_entity.type
_entity.pdbx_description
1 polymer ?
#
loop_
_entity_poly.entity_id
_entity_poly.type
_entity_poly.pdbx_seq_one_letter_code
_entity_poly.pdbx_strand_id
1 'polypeptide(L)'
;MPGTRETVRIAAIGDLHHGKNAVQGSLQPLFAQITDTADILVLCGDLTDYGLSDEARALAREITSTVKIPCVAVLGNHDYESGQEAEIAKILVDAGVVILDGDSTEIHGVGFAGVKGFCGGFGRRALGPWGEQIIKHFVREAVDEALKLESALARLRTERLVAVLH
;
A
#
# COMPACT_ATOMS: atom_id res chain seq x y z
N MET A 1 22.72 -2.39 16.40
CA MET A 1 21.33 -2.25 15.93
C MET A 1 21.28 -1.05 15.00
N PRO A 2 20.62 -1.11 13.83
CA PRO A 2 20.52 0.04 12.94
C PRO A 2 19.89 1.19 13.75
N GLY A 3 20.56 2.35 13.79
CA GLY A 3 20.29 3.39 14.77
C GLY A 3 18.85 3.88 14.77
N THR A 4 18.23 3.89 15.95
CA THR A 4 16.96 4.56 16.20
C THR A 4 17.14 6.05 15.94
N ARG A 5 16.41 6.61 14.98
CA ARG A 5 16.37 8.06 14.76
C ARG A 5 15.44 8.71 15.79
N GLU A 6 15.82 9.88 16.29
CA GLU A 6 14.97 10.68 17.19
C GLU A 6 13.71 11.17 16.46
N THR A 7 13.81 11.44 15.16
CA THR A 7 12.68 11.79 14.30
C THR A 7 12.76 10.99 13.01
N VAL A 8 11.64 10.39 12.62
CA VAL A 8 11.46 9.68 11.35
C VAL A 8 10.43 10.43 10.52
N ARG A 9 10.79 10.83 9.31
CA ARG A 9 9.88 11.49 8.35
C ARG A 9 9.32 10.47 7.38
N ILE A 10 8.01 10.39 7.29
CA ILE A 10 7.30 9.47 6.40
C ILE A 10 6.61 10.30 5.32
N ALA A 11 6.96 10.06 4.06
CA ALA A 11 6.19 10.54 2.92
C ALA A 11 5.12 9.49 2.59
N ALA A 12 3.86 9.89 2.49
CA ALA A 12 2.76 9.02 2.12
C ALA A 12 2.05 9.59 0.89
N ILE A 13 1.85 8.75 -0.13
CA ILE A 13 1.16 9.10 -1.36
C ILE A 13 0.34 7.90 -1.85
N GLY A 14 -0.88 8.14 -2.31
CA GLY A 14 -1.72 7.15 -2.98
C GLY A 14 -2.20 7.70 -4.32
N ASP A 15 -3.08 6.97 -4.99
CA ASP A 15 -3.79 7.44 -6.19
C ASP A 15 -2.82 7.91 -7.28
N LEU A 16 -1.74 7.14 -7.49
CA LEU A 16 -0.74 7.46 -8.52
C LEU A 16 -1.31 7.25 -9.92
N HIS A 17 -2.18 6.24 -10.08
CA HIS A 17 -2.77 5.83 -11.36
C HIS A 17 -1.74 5.85 -12.50
N HIS A 18 -0.61 5.17 -12.30
CA HIS A 18 0.47 5.17 -13.28
C HIS A 18 0.11 4.28 -14.48
N GLY A 19 -0.72 4.82 -15.37
CA GLY A 19 -1.29 4.10 -16.49
C GLY A 19 -0.35 3.93 -17.68
N LYS A 20 -0.77 3.14 -18.67
CA LYS A 20 -0.01 2.87 -19.92
C LYS A 20 0.50 4.11 -20.67
N ASN A 21 -0.24 5.21 -20.59
CA ASN A 21 0.08 6.46 -21.30
C ASN A 21 0.90 7.42 -20.43
N ALA A 22 1.28 7.03 -19.22
CA ALA A 22 2.12 7.84 -18.36
C ALA A 22 3.46 8.13 -19.07
N VAL A 23 3.86 9.40 -19.05
CA VAL A 23 5.14 9.81 -19.63
C VAL A 23 6.25 9.22 -18.76
N GLN A 24 7.18 8.49 -19.38
CA GLN A 24 8.35 7.96 -18.69
C GLN A 24 9.13 9.10 -18.01
N GLY A 25 9.48 8.91 -16.74
CA GLY A 25 10.14 9.92 -15.92
C GLY A 25 9.20 10.94 -15.27
N SER A 26 7.88 10.85 -15.47
CA SER A 26 6.93 11.80 -14.90
C SER A 26 6.91 11.82 -13.37
N LEU A 27 7.21 10.70 -12.71
CA LEU A 27 7.25 10.60 -11.25
C LEU A 27 8.65 10.84 -10.67
N GLN A 28 9.69 10.80 -11.49
CA GLN A 28 11.07 10.96 -11.03
C GLN A 28 11.33 12.27 -10.26
N PRO A 29 10.85 13.46 -10.68
CA PRO A 29 11.05 14.68 -9.91
C PRO A 29 10.44 14.62 -8.51
N LEU A 30 9.23 14.04 -8.41
CA LEU A 30 8.52 13.87 -7.14
C LEU A 30 9.25 12.88 -6.23
N PHE A 31 9.63 11.71 -6.76
CA PHE A 31 10.35 10.70 -5.99
C PHE A 31 11.76 11.14 -5.59
N ALA A 32 12.44 11.96 -6.39
CA ALA A 32 13.71 12.57 -6.01
C ALA A 32 13.52 13.51 -4.81
N GLN A 33 12.52 14.41 -4.87
CA GLN A 33 12.21 15.30 -3.74
C GLN A 33 11.83 14.52 -2.47
N ILE A 34 11.04 13.47 -2.59
CA ILE A 34 10.68 12.59 -1.48
C ILE A 34 11.94 11.94 -0.89
N THR A 35 12.82 11.41 -1.74
CA THR A 35 14.07 10.77 -1.32
C THR A 35 14.99 11.73 -0.56
N ASP A 36 15.02 13.00 -0.93
CA ASP A 36 15.84 14.03 -0.27
C ASP A 36 15.26 14.50 1.07
N THR A 37 13.95 14.35 1.29
CA THR A 37 13.24 15.01 2.41
C THR A 37 12.61 14.06 3.43
N ALA A 38 12.39 12.81 3.05
CA ALA A 38 11.79 11.77 3.88
C ALA A 38 12.74 10.59 4.14
N ASP A 39 12.41 9.80 5.14
CA ASP A 39 13.18 8.62 5.56
C ASP A 39 12.50 7.32 5.13
N ILE A 40 11.19 7.36 4.89
CA ILE A 40 10.36 6.24 4.46
C ILE A 40 9.34 6.77 3.45
N LEU A 41 9.13 6.04 2.36
CA LEU A 41 8.02 6.26 1.43
C LEU A 41 6.94 5.20 1.68
N VAL A 42 5.68 5.64 1.77
CA VAL A 42 4.49 4.79 1.86
C VAL A 42 3.60 5.05 0.64
N LEU A 43 3.30 4.00 -0.11
CA LEU A 43 2.39 4.04 -1.25
C LEU A 43 1.02 3.46 -0.85
N CYS A 44 -0.02 4.29 -0.83
CA CYS A 44 -1.32 4.00 -0.21
C CYS A 44 -2.39 3.49 -1.21
N GLY A 45 -2.00 2.58 -2.11
CA GLY A 45 -2.91 2.01 -3.10
C GLY A 45 -3.18 2.88 -4.33
N ASP A 46 -3.91 2.29 -5.28
CA ASP A 46 -4.18 2.81 -6.62
C ASP A 46 -2.90 3.25 -7.34
N LEU A 47 -1.97 2.29 -7.39
CA LEU A 47 -0.63 2.49 -7.95
C LEU A 47 -0.67 2.46 -9.49
N THR A 48 -1.49 1.58 -10.03
CA THR A 48 -1.77 1.40 -11.46
C THR A 48 -3.17 1.93 -11.81
N ASP A 49 -3.44 2.16 -13.10
CA ASP A 49 -4.73 2.73 -13.53
C ASP A 49 -5.75 1.63 -13.83
N TYR A 50 -5.31 0.50 -14.39
CA TYR A 50 -6.18 -0.63 -14.74
C TYR A 50 -5.69 -1.96 -14.19
N GLY A 51 -4.80 -1.96 -13.21
CA GLY A 51 -4.35 -3.20 -12.56
C GLY A 51 -3.53 -4.08 -13.49
N LEU A 52 -2.80 -3.50 -14.45
CA LEU A 52 -2.05 -4.26 -15.45
C LEU A 52 -0.58 -4.42 -15.06
N SER A 53 -0.01 -5.61 -15.28
CA SER A 53 1.41 -5.87 -14.97
C SER A 53 2.38 -4.95 -15.72
N ASP A 54 2.05 -4.50 -16.94
CA ASP A 54 2.89 -3.55 -17.68
C ASP A 54 2.93 -2.14 -17.04
N GLU A 55 1.83 -1.73 -16.41
CA GLU A 55 1.76 -0.47 -15.64
C GLU A 55 2.63 -0.58 -14.39
N ALA A 56 2.55 -1.70 -13.67
CA ALA A 56 3.43 -1.97 -12.54
C ALA A 56 4.91 -2.02 -12.94
N ARG A 57 5.26 -2.60 -14.10
CA ARG A 57 6.65 -2.58 -14.62
C ARG A 57 7.12 -1.16 -14.94
N ALA A 58 6.24 -0.30 -15.44
CA ALA A 58 6.57 1.10 -15.67
C ALA A 58 6.80 1.84 -14.36
N LEU A 59 5.89 1.70 -13.40
CA LEU A 59 6.03 2.28 -12.07
C LEU A 59 7.29 1.78 -11.34
N ALA A 60 7.60 0.48 -11.43
CA ALA A 60 8.82 -0.10 -10.88
C ALA A 60 10.10 0.56 -11.42
N ARG A 61 10.13 0.95 -12.71
CA ARG A 61 11.26 1.70 -13.28
C ARG A 61 11.36 3.10 -12.70
N GLU A 62 10.24 3.79 -12.50
CA GLU A 62 10.22 5.10 -11.84
C GLU A 62 10.77 5.00 -10.41
N ILE A 63 10.29 4.02 -9.63
CA ILE A 63 10.72 3.76 -8.25
C ILE A 63 12.21 3.42 -8.20
N THR A 64 12.67 2.39 -8.91
CA THR A 64 14.07 1.94 -8.86
C THR A 64 15.07 3.00 -9.32
N SER A 65 14.67 3.86 -10.26
CA SER A 65 15.53 4.93 -10.76
C SER A 65 15.83 5.99 -9.68
N THR A 66 14.85 6.38 -8.87
CA THR A 66 14.92 7.58 -8.03
C THR A 66 14.77 7.33 -6.53
N VAL A 67 13.92 6.39 -6.12
CA VAL A 67 13.67 6.11 -4.70
C VAL A 67 14.89 5.40 -4.09
N LYS A 68 15.53 6.03 -3.11
CA LYS A 68 16.70 5.46 -2.37
C LYS A 68 16.43 5.23 -0.88
N ILE A 69 15.20 5.43 -0.44
CA ILE A 69 14.72 5.20 0.93
C ILE A 69 13.82 3.96 0.96
N PRO A 70 13.65 3.30 2.13
CA PRO A 70 12.70 2.20 2.28
C PRO A 70 11.29 2.59 1.81
N CYS A 71 10.68 1.70 1.03
CA CYS A 71 9.35 1.89 0.46
C CYS A 71 8.41 0.77 0.94
N VAL A 72 7.23 1.16 1.43
CA VAL A 72 6.15 0.26 1.86
C VAL A 72 4.93 0.57 1.03
N ALA A 73 4.13 -0.42 0.64
CA ALA A 73 2.90 -0.18 -0.11
C ALA A 73 1.77 -1.13 0.26
N VAL A 74 0.55 -0.69 0.02
CA VAL A 74 -0.63 -1.55 -0.15
C VAL A 74 -1.15 -1.38 -1.57
N LEU A 75 -1.90 -2.36 -2.06
CA LEU A 75 -2.61 -2.24 -3.34
C LEU A 75 -3.98 -1.60 -3.11
N GLY A 76 -4.46 -0.81 -4.07
CA GLY A 76 -5.81 -0.24 -4.09
C GLY A 76 -6.73 -0.95 -5.06
N ASN A 77 -7.98 -0.51 -5.22
CA ASN A 77 -8.93 -1.22 -6.06
C ASN A 77 -8.57 -1.18 -7.55
N HIS A 78 -7.93 -0.12 -8.05
CA HIS A 78 -7.46 -0.08 -9.44
C HIS A 78 -6.39 -1.13 -9.70
N ASP A 79 -5.57 -1.47 -8.70
CA ASP A 79 -4.55 -2.52 -8.81
C ASP A 79 -5.15 -3.93 -8.96
N TYR A 80 -6.39 -4.14 -8.51
CA TYR A 80 -7.13 -5.40 -8.63
C TYR A 80 -7.98 -5.51 -9.91
N GLU A 81 -8.21 -4.40 -10.63
CA GLU A 81 -9.20 -4.33 -11.72
C GLU A 81 -9.02 -5.42 -12.79
N SER A 82 -7.77 -5.71 -13.20
CA SER A 82 -7.52 -6.75 -14.22
C SER A 82 -7.30 -8.17 -13.68
N GLY A 83 -7.35 -8.37 -12.36
CA GLY A 83 -7.04 -9.66 -11.73
C GLY A 83 -5.57 -10.07 -11.83
N GLN A 84 -4.65 -9.11 -11.97
CA GLN A 84 -3.20 -9.33 -12.01
C GLN A 84 -2.49 -8.83 -10.74
N GLU A 85 -3.21 -8.61 -9.65
CA GLU A 85 -2.70 -8.07 -8.38
C GLU A 85 -1.48 -8.85 -7.86
N ALA A 86 -1.45 -10.17 -8.04
CA ALA A 86 -0.33 -11.01 -7.60
C ALA A 86 0.94 -10.75 -8.41
N GLU A 87 0.82 -10.55 -9.72
CA GLU A 87 1.95 -10.20 -10.59
C GLU A 87 2.39 -8.75 -10.35
N ILE A 88 1.46 -7.83 -10.12
CA ILE A 88 1.76 -6.44 -9.73
C ILE A 88 2.56 -6.42 -8.43
N ALA A 89 2.08 -7.10 -7.38
CA ALA A 89 2.76 -7.18 -6.10
C ALA A 89 4.18 -7.74 -6.27
N LYS A 90 4.34 -8.82 -7.05
CA LYS A 90 5.65 -9.40 -7.34
C LYS A 90 6.59 -8.42 -8.02
N ILE A 91 6.13 -7.71 -9.06
CA ILE A 91 6.93 -6.71 -9.77
C ILE A 91 7.42 -5.60 -8.82
N LEU A 92 6.55 -5.14 -7.92
CA LEU A 92 6.90 -4.09 -6.96
C LEU A 92 7.84 -4.60 -5.87
N VAL A 93 7.67 -5.84 -5.41
CA VAL A 93 8.63 -6.52 -4.51
C VAL A 93 10.01 -6.64 -5.16
N ASP A 94 10.07 -7.07 -6.42
CA ASP A 94 11.32 -7.16 -7.19
C ASP A 94 11.97 -5.76 -7.38
N ALA A 95 11.17 -4.70 -7.32
CA ALA A 95 11.62 -3.30 -7.34
C ALA A 95 12.08 -2.76 -5.97
N GLY A 96 12.03 -3.58 -4.91
CA GLY A 96 12.44 -3.22 -3.56
C GLY A 96 11.35 -2.60 -2.69
N VAL A 97 10.08 -2.68 -3.10
CA VAL A 97 8.94 -2.22 -2.30
C VAL A 97 8.47 -3.34 -1.38
N VAL A 98 8.22 -3.04 -0.11
CA VAL A 98 7.57 -3.97 0.81
C VAL A 98 6.06 -3.86 0.63
N ILE A 99 5.45 -4.84 -0.04
CA ILE A 99 3.99 -4.94 -0.16
C ILE A 99 3.40 -5.51 1.13
N LEU A 100 2.41 -4.82 1.69
CA LEU A 100 1.65 -5.25 2.86
C LEU A 100 0.26 -5.69 2.41
N ASP A 101 -0.08 -6.94 2.69
CA ASP A 101 -1.43 -7.45 2.50
C ASP A 101 -1.77 -8.37 3.67
N GLY A 102 -2.15 -7.77 4.81
CA GLY A 102 -2.25 -8.47 6.08
C GLY A 102 -0.92 -8.79 6.73
N ASP A 103 0.13 -8.14 6.25
CA ASP A 103 1.50 -8.26 6.71
C ASP A 103 1.96 -7.03 7.46
N SER A 104 3.14 -7.13 8.07
CA SER A 104 3.73 -6.07 8.87
C SER A 104 5.24 -6.02 8.68
N THR A 105 5.81 -4.81 8.73
CA THR A 105 7.27 -4.59 8.71
C THR A 105 7.66 -3.52 9.72
N GLU A 106 8.91 -3.52 10.16
CA GLU A 106 9.47 -2.49 11.03
C GLU A 106 10.62 -1.76 10.32
N ILE A 107 10.53 -0.44 10.26
CA ILE A 107 11.53 0.41 9.61
C ILE A 107 11.83 1.58 10.56
N HIS A 108 13.11 1.76 10.90
CA HIS A 108 13.56 2.83 11.80
C HIS A 108 12.83 2.89 13.16
N GLY A 109 12.39 1.74 13.68
CA GLY A 109 11.63 1.64 14.94
C GLY A 109 10.13 1.97 14.81
N VAL A 110 9.64 2.23 13.59
CA VAL A 110 8.22 2.41 13.28
C VAL A 110 7.68 1.10 12.70
N GLY A 111 6.62 0.58 13.28
CA GLY A 111 5.90 -0.59 12.78
C GLY A 111 4.84 -0.20 11.78
N PHE A 112 4.84 -0.84 10.61
CA PHE A 112 3.85 -0.68 9.56
C PHE A 112 3.07 -1.98 9.44
N ALA A 113 1.74 -1.88 9.38
CA ALA A 113 0.86 -2.99 9.04
C ALA A 113 -0.15 -2.48 8.02
N GLY A 114 -0.48 -3.28 7.01
CA GLY A 114 -1.32 -2.79 5.93
C GLY A 114 -2.12 -3.87 5.22
N VAL A 115 -3.23 -3.42 4.64
CA VAL A 115 -4.20 -4.19 3.86
C VAL A 115 -4.74 -3.30 2.75
N LYS A 116 -5.33 -3.87 1.70
CA LYS A 116 -6.04 -3.08 0.68
C LYS A 116 -7.27 -2.36 1.26
N GLY A 117 -7.79 -2.87 2.37
CA GLY A 117 -9.04 -2.37 2.96
C GLY A 117 -10.25 -2.84 2.16
N PHE A 118 -11.42 -2.32 2.54
CA PHE A 118 -12.64 -2.57 1.77
C PHE A 118 -13.71 -1.56 2.14
N CYS A 119 -14.57 -1.25 1.18
CA CYS A 119 -15.74 -0.42 1.43
C CYS A 119 -16.79 -1.18 2.26
N GLY A 120 -17.63 -0.43 2.98
CA GLY A 120 -18.58 -1.03 3.92
C GLY A 120 -19.11 -0.06 4.97
N GLY A 121 -18.46 1.11 5.13
CA GLY A 121 -18.89 2.16 6.04
C GLY A 121 -18.50 1.91 7.50
N PHE A 122 -18.76 2.89 8.37
CA PHE A 122 -18.31 2.89 9.76
C PHE A 122 -19.44 3.14 10.75
N GLY A 123 -19.33 2.54 11.94
CA GLY A 123 -20.25 2.74 13.06
C GLY A 123 -21.71 2.53 12.63
N ARG A 124 -22.54 3.57 12.79
CA ARG A 124 -23.98 3.53 12.43
C ARG A 124 -24.24 3.45 10.93
N ARG A 125 -23.23 3.75 10.09
CA ARG A 125 -23.31 3.70 8.62
C ARG A 125 -22.63 2.46 8.05
N ALA A 126 -22.20 1.52 8.90
CA ALA A 126 -21.66 0.25 8.44
C ALA A 126 -22.78 -0.62 7.83
N LEU A 127 -22.52 -1.20 6.67
CA LEU A 127 -23.41 -2.13 6.00
C LEU A 127 -23.53 -3.41 6.85
N GLY A 128 -24.77 -3.77 7.20
CA GLY A 128 -25.05 -5.01 7.93
C GLY A 128 -25.17 -6.22 7.00
N PRO A 129 -24.78 -7.43 7.43
CA PRO A 129 -24.87 -8.66 6.63
C PRO A 129 -26.33 -9.19 6.60
N TRP A 130 -27.25 -8.42 6.03
CA TRP A 130 -28.68 -8.71 6.03
C TRP A 130 -29.25 -8.77 4.61
N GLY A 131 -30.27 -9.61 4.41
CA GLY A 131 -30.90 -9.80 3.10
C GLY A 131 -30.20 -10.84 2.23
N GLU A 132 -29.88 -10.45 1.00
CA GLU A 132 -29.33 -11.28 -0.06
C GLU A 132 -27.93 -11.83 0.27
N GLN A 133 -27.58 -12.96 -0.35
CA GLN A 133 -26.25 -13.58 -0.16
C GLN A 133 -25.11 -12.66 -0.60
N ILE A 134 -25.31 -11.87 -1.67
CA ILE A 134 -24.28 -10.95 -2.16
C ILE A 134 -23.94 -9.87 -1.12
N ILE A 135 -24.93 -9.36 -0.37
CA ILE A 135 -24.69 -8.40 0.72
C ILE A 135 -23.89 -9.04 1.84
N LYS A 136 -24.21 -10.29 2.21
CA LYS A 136 -23.48 -11.03 3.24
C LYS A 136 -22.03 -11.30 2.82
N HIS A 137 -21.79 -11.66 1.57
CA HIS A 137 -20.44 -11.83 1.02
C HIS A 137 -19.67 -10.51 1.01
N PHE A 138 -20.31 -9.41 0.60
CA PHE A 138 -19.69 -8.08 0.58
C PHE A 138 -19.28 -7.63 1.98
N VAL A 139 -20.16 -7.77 2.97
CA VAL A 139 -19.84 -7.45 4.37
C VAL A 139 -18.76 -8.37 4.91
N ARG A 140 -18.78 -9.66 4.53
CA ARG A 140 -17.74 -10.61 4.93
C ARG A 140 -16.37 -10.19 4.42
N GLU A 141 -16.25 -9.75 3.18
CA GLU A 141 -14.99 -9.22 2.63
C GLU A 141 -14.47 -8.02 3.45
N ALA A 142 -15.35 -7.09 3.84
CA ALA A 142 -14.98 -5.98 4.71
C ALA A 142 -14.47 -6.42 6.09
N VAL A 143 -15.12 -7.43 6.68
CA VAL A 143 -14.73 -8.00 7.98
C VAL A 143 -13.41 -8.75 7.86
N ASP A 144 -13.23 -9.54 6.81
CA ASP A 144 -12.02 -10.34 6.59
C ASP A 144 -10.80 -9.40 6.44
N GLU A 145 -10.91 -8.31 5.70
CA GLU A 145 -9.84 -7.28 5.59
C GLU A 145 -9.55 -6.57 6.93
N ALA A 146 -10.58 -6.28 7.73
CA ALA A 146 -10.40 -5.69 9.05
C ALA A 146 -9.69 -6.64 10.03
N LEU A 147 -10.07 -7.92 10.06
CA LEU A 147 -9.43 -8.96 10.89
C LEU A 147 -7.99 -9.23 10.47
N LYS A 148 -7.75 -9.17 9.16
CA LYS A 148 -6.42 -9.29 8.55
C LYS A 148 -5.50 -8.15 9.02
N LEU A 149 -6.00 -6.90 9.04
CA LEU A 149 -5.27 -5.76 9.58
C LEU A 149 -5.05 -5.86 11.10
N GLU A 150 -6.08 -6.25 11.85
CA GLU A 150 -5.97 -6.46 13.31
C GLU A 150 -4.86 -7.47 13.64
N SER A 151 -4.84 -8.59 12.91
CA SER A 151 -3.82 -9.63 13.07
C SER A 151 -2.41 -9.13 12.74
N ALA A 152 -2.25 -8.25 11.75
CA ALA A 152 -0.98 -7.65 11.38
C ALA A 152 -0.48 -6.66 12.44
N LEU A 153 -1.35 -5.77 12.92
CA LEU A 153 -1.04 -4.83 14.00
C LEU A 153 -0.65 -5.55 15.29
N ALA A 154 -1.35 -6.64 15.63
CA ALA A 154 -1.07 -7.44 16.82
C ALA A 154 0.30 -8.13 16.81
N ARG A 155 0.99 -8.23 15.66
CA ARG A 155 2.36 -8.78 15.57
C ARG A 155 3.44 -7.74 15.86
N LEU A 156 3.13 -6.46 15.70
CA LEU A 156 4.08 -5.38 15.96
C LEU A 156 4.28 -5.17 17.46
N ARG A 157 5.50 -4.78 17.83
CA ARG A 157 5.90 -4.50 19.23
C ARG A 157 6.47 -3.08 19.38
N THR A 158 6.49 -2.31 18.31
CA THR A 158 7.00 -0.94 18.29
C THR A 158 6.06 0.01 19.01
N GLU A 159 6.62 1.05 19.62
CA GLU A 159 5.83 2.11 20.26
C GLU A 159 5.01 2.91 19.23
N ARG A 160 5.57 3.12 18.04
CA ARG A 160 4.93 3.84 16.94
C ARG A 160 4.43 2.84 15.91
N LEU A 161 3.15 2.96 15.58
CA LEU A 161 2.46 2.10 14.63
C LEU A 161 1.81 2.97 13.55
N VAL A 162 1.92 2.55 12.30
CA VAL A 162 1.26 3.14 11.14
C VAL A 162 0.43 2.04 10.47
N ALA A 163 -0.88 2.23 10.42
CA ALA A 163 -1.77 1.41 9.62
C ALA A 163 -1.82 1.99 8.20
N VAL A 164 -1.54 1.16 7.19
CA VAL A 164 -1.55 1.54 5.78
C VAL A 164 -2.77 0.87 5.13
N LEU A 165 -3.66 1.69 4.57
CA LEU A 165 -4.83 1.24 3.84
C LEU A 165 -4.97 2.11 2.59
N HIS A 166 -5.71 1.60 1.61
CA HIS A 166 -6.25 2.39 0.51
C HIS A 166 -7.58 3.03 0.95
#